data_AF-A0A817R0P1-F1
#
_entry.id   AF-A0A817R0P1-F1
#
_cell.length_a   1.000
_cell.length_b   1.000
_cell.length_c   1.000
_cell.angle_alpha   90.00
_cell.angle_beta   90.00
_cell.angle_gamma   90.00
#
_symmetry.space_group_name_H-M   'P 1'
#
loop_
_entity.id
_entity.type
_entity.pdbx_description
1 polymer ?
#
loop_
_entity_poly.entity_id
_entity_poly.type
_entity_poly.pdbx_seq_one_letter_code
_entity_poly.pdbx_strand_id
1 'polypeptide(L)'
;MHITTHIILILALLVIAVQCPGAGGGRGGGSSSSGSSSSSSSSSRGRRSGSGGFGPFCFSIKCGLFLFLLTIFVIGFWVIVIICLLVLCWIKCTSGIPSQMNENFIEQGSVKDYNYEESPFKTGVWSLLYHQYNNWHGPYQILLTFDHSSGKVTGRGTDDVGNFTMDGIFSSRTLRIALKQKYEVGTGDPTENRGHKSTIQLNWVSNKNRFEGTWYIQTLKYRDNGYFQLEFDATSVPLLNTSNE
;
A
#
# COMPACT_ATOMS: atom_id res chain seq x y z
N MET A 1 1.93 0.85 -12.19
CA MET A 1 0.99 1.14 -13.30
C MET A 1 1.08 0.17 -14.50
N HIS A 2 2.03 -0.76 -14.61
CA HIS A 2 2.14 -1.64 -15.80
C HIS A 2 1.01 -2.66 -16.02
N ILE A 3 0.23 -3.02 -14.99
CA ILE A 3 -0.79 -4.07 -15.10
C ILE A 3 -1.94 -3.64 -16.04
N THR A 4 -2.37 -2.38 -15.98
CA THR A 4 -3.45 -1.86 -16.85
C THR A 4 -3.06 -1.84 -18.33
N THR A 5 -1.80 -1.52 -18.66
CA THR A 5 -1.33 -1.54 -20.06
C THR A 5 -1.33 -2.95 -20.66
N HIS A 6 -1.03 -4.00 -19.88
CA HIS A 6 -1.10 -5.38 -20.39
C HIS A 6 -2.55 -5.86 -20.59
N ILE A 7 -3.47 -5.48 -19.70
CA ILE A 7 -4.90 -5.81 -19.85
C ILE A 7 -5.48 -5.17 -21.12
N ILE A 8 -5.18 -3.89 -21.38
CA ILE A 8 -5.62 -3.19 -22.59
C ILE A 8 -5.05 -3.85 -23.85
N LEU A 9 -3.77 -4.26 -23.84
CA LEU A 9 -3.15 -4.95 -24.98
C LEU A 9 -3.81 -6.31 -25.28
N ILE A 10 -4.12 -7.09 -24.25
CA ILE A 10 -4.81 -8.39 -24.40
C ILE A 10 -6.22 -8.22 -24.95
N LEU A 11 -6.96 -7.21 -24.48
CA LEU A 11 -8.30 -6.88 -25.01
C LEU A 11 -8.24 -6.43 -26.46
N ALA A 12 -7.25 -5.61 -26.85
CA ALA A 12 -7.07 -5.19 -28.25
C ALA A 12 -6.76 -6.38 -29.17
N LEU A 13 -5.89 -7.29 -28.75
CA LEU A 13 -5.57 -8.52 -29.50
C LEU A 13 -6.78 -9.46 -29.64
N LEU A 14 -7.62 -9.57 -28.60
CA LEU A 14 -8.88 -10.33 -28.67
C LEU A 14 -9.88 -9.71 -29.65
N VAL A 15 -10.01 -8.38 -29.70
CA VAL A 15 -10.88 -7.71 -30.69
C VAL A 15 -10.38 -7.93 -32.12
N ILE A 16 -9.07 -7.85 -32.35
CA ILE A 16 -8.46 -8.13 -33.66
C ILE A 16 -8.69 -9.59 -34.08
N ALA A 17 -8.51 -10.55 -33.16
CA ALA A 17 -8.73 -11.97 -33.44
C ALA A 17 -10.18 -12.32 -33.82
N VAL A 18 -11.16 -11.51 -33.38
CA VAL A 18 -12.59 -11.65 -33.73
C VAL A 18 -12.91 -11.00 -35.09
N GLN A 19 -12.09 -10.07 -35.58
CA GLN A 19 -12.31 -9.34 -36.84
C GLN A 19 -11.47 -9.87 -38.02
N CYS A 20 -11.40 -11.20 -38.17
CA CYS A 20 -10.90 -11.86 -39.38
C CYS A 20 -12.04 -12.41 -40.26
N PRO A 21 -12.78 -11.58 -41.02
CA PRO A 21 -13.66 -12.08 -42.07
C PRO A 21 -12.80 -12.76 -43.16
N GLY A 22 -13.16 -13.99 -43.53
CA GLY A 22 -12.35 -14.79 -44.46
C GLY A 22 -12.23 -14.12 -45.85
N ALA A 23 -11.01 -13.74 -46.22
CA ALA A 23 -10.71 -13.12 -47.52
C ALA A 23 -10.79 -14.13 -48.67
N GLY A 24 -12.02 -14.41 -49.13
CA GLY A 24 -12.28 -15.25 -50.30
C GLY A 24 -12.02 -14.51 -51.61
N GLY A 25 -10.93 -14.85 -52.30
CA GLY A 25 -10.63 -14.42 -53.67
C GLY A 25 -9.91 -15.54 -54.44
N GLY A 26 -10.07 -15.61 -55.76
CA GLY A 26 -9.46 -16.68 -56.56
C GLY A 26 -9.68 -16.58 -58.07
N ARG A 27 -9.43 -17.73 -58.75
CA ARG A 27 -9.34 -17.96 -60.22
C ARG A 27 -8.00 -17.64 -60.88
N GLY A 28 -7.71 -18.39 -61.95
CA GLY A 28 -6.46 -18.38 -62.73
C GLY A 28 -5.46 -19.46 -62.24
N GLY A 29 -4.86 -20.32 -63.07
CA GLY A 29 -5.02 -20.56 -64.52
C GLY A 29 -3.67 -20.62 -65.24
N GLY A 30 -3.31 -21.77 -65.83
CA GLY A 30 -2.03 -21.97 -66.53
C GLY A 30 -1.70 -23.46 -66.73
N SER A 31 -0.75 -23.79 -67.62
CA SER A 31 -0.54 -25.18 -68.11
C SER A 31 0.92 -25.54 -68.47
N SER A 32 1.12 -26.84 -68.75
CA SER A 32 2.09 -27.45 -69.68
C SER A 32 3.61 -27.56 -69.35
N SER A 33 4.14 -28.79 -69.57
CA SER A 33 5.53 -29.19 -69.97
C SER A 33 6.72 -28.95 -69.00
N SER A 34 7.81 -29.76 -68.97
CA SER A 34 8.10 -31.13 -69.50
C SER A 34 9.51 -31.65 -69.07
N GLY A 35 9.72 -32.97 -69.00
CA GLY A 35 11.04 -33.66 -68.85
C GLY A 35 11.24 -34.35 -67.48
N SER A 36 11.55 -35.66 -67.31
CA SER A 36 12.65 -36.54 -67.80
C SER A 36 13.97 -36.34 -67.03
N SER A 37 14.63 -37.31 -66.35
CA SER A 37 14.42 -38.77 -66.10
C SER A 37 15.22 -39.17 -64.81
N SER A 38 15.41 -40.40 -64.28
CA SER A 38 14.96 -41.80 -64.51
C SER A 38 15.42 -42.70 -63.31
N SER A 39 14.87 -43.93 -63.17
CA SER A 39 15.36 -45.09 -62.37
C SER A 39 15.51 -44.96 -60.82
N SER A 40 15.16 -45.96 -59.99
CA SER A 40 14.49 -47.26 -60.21
C SER A 40 13.99 -47.90 -58.89
N SER A 41 12.89 -48.68 -58.95
CA SER A 41 12.44 -49.75 -58.01
C SER A 41 12.39 -49.45 -56.48
N SER A 42 11.27 -49.59 -55.76
CA SER A 42 10.36 -50.76 -55.69
C SER A 42 9.11 -50.50 -54.80
N SER A 43 8.20 -51.48 -54.73
CA SER A 43 7.11 -51.75 -53.73
C SER A 43 6.84 -50.77 -52.55
N SER A 44 5.60 -50.49 -52.12
CA SER A 44 4.25 -50.93 -52.56
C SER A 44 3.11 -50.13 -51.86
N ARG A 45 1.84 -50.33 -52.26
CA ARG A 45 0.55 -50.10 -51.51
C ARG A 45 0.58 -49.04 -50.37
N GLY A 46 -0.02 -47.85 -50.45
CA GLY A 46 -0.92 -47.23 -51.43
C GLY A 46 -2.38 -47.14 -50.94
N ARG A 47 -2.83 -45.94 -50.51
CA ARG A 47 -4.26 -45.50 -50.51
C ARG A 47 -4.42 -43.99 -50.26
N ARG A 48 -4.95 -43.30 -51.29
CA ARG A 48 -5.58 -41.96 -51.34
C ARG A 48 -5.35 -40.99 -50.17
N SER A 49 -4.64 -39.90 -50.45
CA SER A 49 -4.85 -38.61 -49.79
C SER A 49 -6.28 -38.12 -50.03
N GLY A 50 -7.15 -38.24 -49.03
CA GLY A 50 -8.46 -37.60 -49.06
C GLY A 50 -8.31 -36.10 -48.84
N SER A 51 -8.67 -35.28 -49.84
CA SER A 51 -8.77 -33.83 -49.66
C SER A 51 -9.94 -33.52 -48.73
N GLY A 52 -9.65 -33.43 -47.43
CA GLY A 52 -10.59 -33.03 -46.38
C GLY A 52 -11.02 -31.59 -46.58
N GLY A 53 -12.04 -31.39 -47.43
CA GLY A 53 -12.61 -30.08 -47.70
C GLY A 53 -13.17 -29.49 -46.41
N PHE A 54 -12.57 -28.41 -45.93
CA PHE A 54 -13.17 -27.53 -44.93
C PHE A 54 -14.40 -26.88 -45.56
N GLY A 55 -15.53 -27.59 -45.53
CA GLY A 55 -16.83 -27.03 -45.86
C GLY A 55 -17.10 -25.82 -44.96
N PRO A 56 -17.72 -24.75 -45.48
CA PRO A 56 -17.99 -23.57 -44.68
C PRO A 56 -18.83 -23.97 -43.47
N PHE A 57 -18.26 -23.78 -42.27
CA PHE A 57 -18.92 -24.18 -41.03
C PHE A 57 -20.27 -23.47 -40.91
N CYS A 58 -21.35 -24.22 -41.05
CA CYS A 58 -22.68 -23.80 -40.60
C CYS A 58 -22.66 -23.68 -39.08
N PHE A 59 -22.12 -22.56 -38.58
CA PHE A 59 -22.24 -22.12 -37.20
C PHE A 59 -23.73 -21.94 -36.89
N SER A 60 -24.35 -23.03 -36.43
CA SER A 60 -25.73 -23.02 -35.95
C SER A 60 -25.85 -21.92 -34.90
N ILE A 61 -26.90 -21.10 -34.99
CA ILE A 61 -27.08 -19.87 -34.21
C ILE A 61 -26.89 -20.08 -32.69
N LYS A 62 -27.20 -21.29 -32.21
CA LYS A 62 -26.97 -21.75 -30.83
C LYS A 62 -25.50 -21.63 -30.36
N CYS A 63 -24.53 -21.82 -31.24
CA CYS A 63 -23.10 -21.72 -30.93
C CYS A 63 -22.66 -20.25 -30.71
N GLY A 64 -23.15 -19.32 -31.53
CA GLY A 64 -22.89 -17.88 -31.34
C GLY A 64 -23.44 -17.36 -30.02
N LEU A 65 -24.66 -17.79 -29.65
CA LEU A 65 -25.27 -17.45 -28.36
C LEU A 65 -24.43 -17.93 -27.16
N PHE A 66 -23.87 -19.14 -27.23
CA PHE A 66 -23.00 -19.69 -26.18
C PHE A 66 -21.73 -18.86 -25.98
N LEU A 67 -21.06 -18.47 -27.07
CA LEU A 67 -19.85 -17.62 -27.02
C LEU A 67 -20.15 -16.22 -26.46
N PHE A 68 -21.30 -15.64 -26.80
CA PHE A 68 -21.76 -14.36 -26.25
C PHE A 68 -22.00 -14.43 -24.73
N LEU A 69 -22.71 -15.46 -24.26
CA LEU A 69 -22.95 -15.67 -22.83
C LEU A 69 -21.64 -15.92 -22.05
N LEU A 70 -20.70 -16.69 -22.61
CA LEU A 70 -19.38 -16.90 -22.02
C LEU A 70 -18.58 -15.60 -21.93
N THR A 71 -18.66 -14.73 -22.95
CA THR A 71 -18.01 -13.41 -22.96
C THR A 71 -18.57 -12.51 -21.85
N ILE A 72 -19.90 -12.46 -21.68
CA ILE A 72 -20.55 -11.74 -20.58
C ILE A 72 -20.11 -12.28 -19.22
N PHE A 73 -20.06 -13.60 -19.04
CA PHE A 73 -19.62 -14.20 -17.77
C PHE A 73 -18.17 -13.84 -17.42
N VAL A 74 -17.26 -13.88 -18.39
CA VAL A 74 -15.85 -13.49 -18.19
C VAL A 74 -15.75 -12.00 -17.82
N ILE A 75 -16.46 -11.11 -18.52
CA ILE A 75 -16.46 -9.67 -18.20
C ILE A 75 -17.04 -9.43 -16.79
N GLY A 76 -18.17 -10.05 -16.45
CA GLY A 76 -18.80 -9.94 -15.14
C GLY A 76 -17.88 -10.41 -14.00
N PHE A 77 -17.18 -11.53 -14.19
CA PHE A 77 -16.18 -12.02 -13.24
C PHE A 77 -15.05 -11.01 -13.01
N TRP A 78 -14.47 -10.44 -14.07
CA TRP A 78 -13.42 -9.43 -13.93
C TRP A 78 -13.91 -8.14 -13.26
N VAL A 79 -15.13 -7.69 -13.54
CA VAL A 79 -15.74 -6.53 -12.85
C VAL A 79 -15.91 -6.81 -11.35
N ILE A 80 -16.38 -7.99 -10.97
CA ILE A 80 -16.48 -8.39 -9.55
C ILE A 80 -15.10 -8.42 -8.89
N VAL A 81 -14.08 -8.99 -9.53
CA VAL A 81 -12.69 -9.00 -9.02
C VAL A 81 -12.16 -7.57 -8.82
N ILE A 82 -12.39 -6.66 -9.77
CA ILE A 82 -11.98 -5.25 -9.64
C ILE A 82 -12.70 -4.56 -8.48
N ILE A 83 -14.01 -4.76 -8.32
CA ILE A 83 -14.78 -4.20 -7.19
C ILE A 83 -14.25 -4.73 -5.85
N CYS A 84 -14.00 -6.04 -5.74
CA CYS A 84 -13.40 -6.64 -4.54
C CYS A 84 -12.01 -6.05 -4.22
N LEU A 85 -11.15 -5.85 -5.24
CA LEU A 85 -9.84 -5.22 -5.05
C LEU A 85 -9.96 -3.74 -4.64
N LEU A 86 -10.92 -2.98 -5.18
CA LEU A 86 -11.18 -1.60 -4.78
C LEU A 86 -11.70 -1.52 -3.34
N VAL A 87 -12.61 -2.40 -2.92
CA VAL A 87 -13.11 -2.48 -1.54
C VAL A 87 -11.98 -2.86 -0.57
N LEU A 88 -11.15 -3.85 -0.90
CA LEU A 88 -9.99 -4.23 -0.08
C LEU A 88 -8.93 -3.12 0.00
N CYS A 89 -8.72 -2.37 -1.09
CA CYS A 89 -7.86 -1.20 -1.12
C CYS A 89 -8.42 -0.09 -0.20
N TRP A 90 -9.71 0.24 -0.34
CA TRP A 90 -10.40 1.23 0.49
C TRP A 90 -10.36 0.87 1.99
N ILE A 91 -10.62 -0.40 2.35
CA ILE A 91 -10.51 -0.89 3.74
C ILE A 91 -9.07 -0.74 4.28
N LYS A 92 -8.04 -0.94 3.45
CA LYS A 92 -6.65 -0.69 3.86
C LYS A 92 -6.35 0.81 4.01
N CYS A 93 -6.81 1.66 3.09
CA CYS A 93 -6.59 3.11 3.14
C CYS A 93 -7.40 3.81 4.25
N THR A 94 -8.53 3.26 4.69
CA THR A 94 -9.35 3.75 5.81
C THR A 94 -9.03 3.08 7.14
N SER A 95 -8.10 2.14 7.17
CA SER A 95 -7.60 1.57 8.42
C SER A 95 -6.62 2.54 9.07
N GLY A 96 -7.05 3.20 10.16
CA GLY A 96 -6.20 3.97 11.08
C GLY A 96 -5.19 3.09 11.82
N ILE A 97 -4.30 2.47 11.06
CA ILE A 97 -3.27 1.51 11.46
C ILE A 97 -2.00 1.96 10.73
N PRO A 98 -0.84 2.10 11.40
CA PRO A 98 0.40 2.40 10.70
C PRO A 98 0.70 1.32 9.66
N SER A 99 1.21 1.72 8.50
CA SER A 99 1.55 0.79 7.40
C SER A 99 2.71 -0.15 7.74
N GLN A 100 3.41 0.12 8.85
CA GLN A 100 4.57 -0.62 9.36
C GLN A 100 4.49 -0.72 10.89
N MET A 101 5.01 -1.83 11.45
CA MET A 101 5.26 -1.91 12.90
C MET A 101 6.32 -0.88 13.30
N ASN A 102 6.32 -0.45 14.57
CA ASN A 102 7.22 0.61 15.05
C ASN A 102 8.69 0.27 14.81
N GLU A 103 9.04 -0.99 15.04
CA GLU A 103 10.37 -1.57 14.88
C GLU A 103 10.82 -1.45 13.41
N ASN A 104 9.98 -1.91 12.47
CA ASN A 104 10.20 -1.76 11.03
C ASN A 104 10.28 -0.29 10.58
N PHE A 105 9.43 0.58 11.12
CA PHE A 105 9.42 2.02 10.79
C PHE A 105 10.73 2.70 11.20
N ILE A 106 11.26 2.35 12.38
CA ILE A 106 12.55 2.85 12.88
C ILE A 106 13.71 2.39 11.99
N GLU A 107 13.72 1.11 11.59
CA GLU A 107 14.79 0.51 10.78
C GLU A 107 14.76 0.96 9.30
N GLN A 108 13.59 1.01 8.67
CA GLN A 108 13.42 1.30 7.23
C GLN A 108 13.50 2.80 6.90
N GLY A 109 14.25 3.57 7.68
CA GLY A 109 14.61 4.93 7.32
C GLY A 109 15.78 4.95 6.34
N SER A 110 15.86 6.00 5.51
CA SER A 110 17.15 6.34 4.93
C SER A 110 18.13 6.61 6.08
N VAL A 111 19.29 5.95 6.03
CA VAL A 111 20.41 6.29 6.91
C VAL A 111 20.77 7.73 6.61
N LYS A 112 20.74 8.58 7.64
CA LYS A 112 21.12 9.99 7.52
C LYS A 112 22.54 10.10 8.10
N ASP A 113 23.51 10.42 7.27
CA ASP A 113 24.87 10.77 7.73
C ASP A 113 24.81 12.13 8.43
N TYR A 114 24.45 12.09 9.72
CA TYR A 114 24.20 13.29 10.52
C TYR A 114 25.44 13.74 11.25
N ASN A 115 26.20 14.60 10.59
CA ASN A 115 27.25 15.39 11.21
C ASN A 115 26.65 16.62 11.93
N TYR A 116 25.87 16.36 12.97
CA TYR A 116 25.41 17.37 13.94
C TYR A 116 26.12 17.12 15.27
N GLU A 117 26.65 18.17 15.89
CA GLU A 117 27.32 18.10 17.19
C GLU A 117 26.35 17.74 18.34
N GLU A 118 25.05 17.90 18.11
CA GLU A 118 24.01 17.68 19.11
C GLU A 118 22.91 16.73 18.61
N SER A 119 22.49 15.81 19.48
CA SER A 119 21.41 14.85 19.20
C SER A 119 20.03 15.53 19.30
N PRO A 120 19.09 15.24 18.38
CA PRO A 120 17.70 15.71 18.51
C PRO A 120 16.90 14.97 19.59
N PHE A 121 17.41 13.84 20.09
CA PHE A 121 16.74 13.00 21.08
C PHE A 121 17.04 13.47 22.50
N LYS A 122 16.47 14.62 22.90
CA LYS A 122 16.75 15.28 24.19
C LYS A 122 15.73 14.93 25.27
N THR A 123 16.21 14.49 26.44
CA THR A 123 15.39 14.33 27.65
C THR A 123 15.00 15.71 28.21
N GLY A 124 13.72 15.92 28.50
CA GLY A 124 13.19 17.20 28.98
C GLY A 124 11.72 17.39 28.58
N VAL A 125 11.22 18.63 28.63
CA VAL A 125 9.85 18.95 28.21
C VAL A 125 9.80 19.16 26.69
N TRP A 126 8.73 18.68 26.09
CA TRP A 126 8.43 18.81 24.67
C TRP A 126 7.05 19.45 24.49
N SER A 127 6.94 20.33 23.50
CA SER A 127 5.70 20.84 22.96
C SER A 127 5.10 19.80 22.02
N LEU A 128 3.91 19.31 22.35
CA LEU A 128 3.12 18.36 21.57
C LEU A 128 1.97 19.10 20.88
N LEU A 129 1.83 18.90 19.57
CA LEU A 129 0.75 19.46 18.77
C LEU A 129 0.21 18.41 17.80
N TYR A 130 -1.10 18.19 17.77
CA TYR A 130 -1.72 17.21 16.88
C TYR A 130 -2.94 17.76 16.16
N HIS A 131 -3.33 17.11 15.07
CA HIS A 131 -4.51 17.44 14.28
C HIS A 131 -5.54 16.31 14.38
N GLN A 132 -6.75 16.63 14.82
CA GLN A 132 -7.89 15.73 15.03
C GLN A 132 -9.18 16.49 14.72
N TYR A 133 -10.23 15.81 14.23
CA TYR A 133 -11.54 16.43 13.90
C TYR A 133 -11.48 17.72 13.04
N ASN A 134 -10.50 17.83 12.14
CA ASN A 134 -10.19 19.02 11.32
C ASN A 134 -9.74 20.28 12.10
N ASN A 135 -9.29 20.11 13.34
CA ASN A 135 -8.74 21.16 14.20
C ASN A 135 -7.33 20.80 14.68
N TRP A 136 -6.58 21.80 15.14
CA TRP A 136 -5.31 21.61 15.86
C TRP A 136 -5.55 21.65 17.36
N HIS A 137 -4.97 20.69 18.07
CA HIS A 137 -5.02 20.56 19.52
C HIS A 137 -3.61 20.76 20.09
N GLY A 138 -3.50 21.55 21.15
CA GLY A 138 -2.24 21.97 21.78
C GLY A 138 -1.84 23.43 21.45
N PRO A 139 -0.58 23.82 21.73
CA PRO A 139 0.51 22.98 22.22
C PRO A 139 0.31 22.53 23.68
N TYR A 140 0.56 21.25 23.95
CA TYR A 140 0.58 20.66 25.29
C TYR A 140 2.02 20.35 25.70
N GLN A 141 2.35 20.53 26.98
CA GLN A 141 3.68 20.19 27.52
C GLN A 141 3.71 18.72 27.98
N ILE A 142 4.67 17.95 27.46
CA ILE A 142 4.91 16.56 27.86
C ILE A 142 6.35 16.38 28.33
N LEU A 143 6.58 15.46 29.27
CA LEU A 143 7.93 15.05 29.67
C LEU A 143 8.34 13.80 28.89
N LEU A 144 9.46 13.86 28.15
CA LEU A 144 10.07 12.69 27.50
C LEU A 144 11.47 12.41 28.08
N THR A 145 11.77 11.13 28.24
CA THR A 145 13.07 10.60 28.70
C THR A 145 13.61 9.64 27.66
N PHE A 146 14.81 9.92 27.14
CA PHE A 146 15.49 9.13 26.13
C PHE A 146 16.65 8.34 26.76
N ASP A 147 16.60 7.01 26.63
CA ASP A 147 17.71 6.12 26.95
C ASP A 147 18.51 5.81 25.68
N HIS A 148 19.62 6.52 25.51
CA HIS A 148 20.56 6.32 24.40
C HIS A 148 21.26 4.96 24.41
N SER A 149 21.28 4.22 25.54
CA SER A 149 21.92 2.92 25.62
C SER A 149 21.05 1.79 25.07
N SER A 150 19.72 1.87 25.24
CA SER A 150 18.77 0.86 24.73
C SER A 150 17.91 1.33 23.56
N GLY A 151 18.03 2.59 23.12
CA GLY A 151 17.22 3.17 22.05
C GLY A 151 15.74 3.35 22.41
N LYS A 152 15.43 3.38 23.72
CA LYS A 152 14.06 3.50 24.25
C LYS A 152 13.73 4.92 24.65
N VAL A 153 12.47 5.27 24.53
CA VAL A 153 11.91 6.53 25.00
C VAL A 153 10.68 6.24 25.85
N THR A 154 10.57 6.89 26.99
CA THR A 154 9.38 6.88 27.85
C THR A 154 8.92 8.31 28.10
N GLY A 155 7.68 8.51 28.53
CA GLY A 155 7.17 9.83 28.82
C GLY A 155 5.78 9.86 29.44
N ARG A 156 5.33 11.07 29.77
CA ARG A 156 4.00 11.37 30.32
C ARG A 156 3.56 12.79 29.98
N GLY A 157 2.25 13.00 29.95
CA GLY A 157 1.67 14.33 29.74
C GLY A 157 0.17 14.35 30.03
N THR A 158 -0.42 15.53 29.82
CA THR A 158 -1.86 15.76 29.91
C THR A 158 -2.27 16.67 28.76
N ASP A 159 -3.37 16.34 28.09
CA ASP A 159 -4.02 17.14 27.04
C ASP A 159 -5.51 17.34 27.39
N ASP A 160 -6.32 17.75 26.41
CA ASP A 160 -7.78 17.89 26.54
C ASP A 160 -8.52 16.55 26.62
N VAL A 161 -7.94 15.46 26.10
CA VAL A 161 -8.49 14.10 26.26
C VAL A 161 -8.19 13.57 27.65
N GLY A 162 -6.98 13.76 28.19
CA GLY A 162 -6.67 13.48 29.61
C GLY A 162 -5.19 13.21 29.89
N ASN A 163 -4.91 12.54 31.01
CA ASN A 163 -3.55 12.10 31.34
C ASN A 163 -3.15 10.90 30.48
N PHE A 164 -1.88 10.82 30.10
CA PHE A 164 -1.32 9.68 29.37
C PHE A 164 0.13 9.37 29.72
N THR A 165 0.50 8.10 29.50
CA THR A 165 1.89 7.66 29.39
C THR A 165 2.27 7.41 27.94
N MET A 166 3.57 7.48 27.64
CA MET A 166 4.16 7.13 26.36
C MET A 166 5.31 6.14 26.54
N ASP A 167 5.31 5.07 25.75
CA ASP A 167 6.39 4.08 25.68
C ASP A 167 6.79 3.88 24.22
N GLY A 168 8.09 3.84 23.90
CA GLY A 168 8.52 3.72 22.52
C GLY A 168 10.00 3.47 22.30
N ILE A 169 10.38 3.55 21.03
CA ILE A 169 11.74 3.36 20.54
C ILE A 169 12.13 4.49 19.57
N PHE A 170 13.42 4.75 19.45
CA PHE A 170 13.98 5.75 18.55
C PHE A 170 15.30 5.26 17.91
N SER A 171 15.77 5.95 16.88
CA SER A 171 17.05 5.64 16.24
C SER A 171 17.82 6.90 15.85
N SER A 172 19.02 7.03 16.40
CA SER A 172 20.02 8.03 15.99
C SER A 172 20.51 7.86 14.55
N ARG A 173 20.31 6.69 13.92
CA ARG A 173 20.77 6.37 12.55
C ARG A 173 19.79 6.83 11.46
N THR A 174 18.49 6.79 11.74
CA THR A 174 17.42 7.16 10.80
C THR A 174 16.69 8.44 11.21
N LEU A 175 16.92 8.91 12.43
CA LEU A 175 16.26 10.04 13.09
C LEU A 175 14.74 9.91 13.07
N ARG A 176 14.29 8.74 13.51
CA ARG A 176 12.88 8.38 13.69
C ARG A 176 12.59 8.07 15.14
N ILE A 177 11.34 8.27 15.53
CA ILE A 177 10.79 7.95 16.84
C ILE A 177 9.41 7.31 16.64
N ALA A 178 9.13 6.24 17.41
CA ALA A 178 7.92 5.45 17.28
C ALA A 178 7.36 5.12 18.66
N LEU A 179 6.32 5.86 19.04
CA LEU A 179 5.69 5.82 20.37
C LEU A 179 4.40 5.00 20.36
N LYS A 180 4.01 4.55 21.55
CA LYS A 180 2.69 4.02 21.90
C LYS A 180 2.20 4.86 23.09
N GLN A 181 1.23 5.73 22.86
CA GLN A 181 0.59 6.55 23.90
C GLN A 181 -0.61 5.76 24.47
N LYS A 182 -0.86 5.90 25.77
CA LYS A 182 -1.97 5.25 26.47
C LYS A 182 -2.55 6.22 27.49
N TYR A 183 -3.84 6.51 27.39
CA TYR A 183 -4.55 7.35 28.36
C TYR A 183 -4.88 6.61 29.66
N GLU A 184 -4.96 7.37 30.75
CA GLU A 184 -5.39 6.92 32.08
C GLU A 184 -6.90 7.07 32.23
N VAL A 185 -7.62 5.95 32.42
CA VAL A 185 -9.09 5.93 32.55
C VAL A 185 -9.53 6.78 33.75
N GLY A 186 -10.48 7.69 33.52
CA GLY A 186 -11.03 8.57 34.56
C GLY A 186 -10.34 9.93 34.69
N THR A 187 -9.55 10.32 33.68
CA THR A 187 -8.92 11.66 33.58
C THR A 187 -9.41 12.38 32.32
N GLY A 188 -9.41 13.72 32.31
CA GLY A 188 -9.86 14.52 31.16
C GLY A 188 -11.34 14.28 30.78
N ASP A 189 -11.66 14.33 29.48
CA ASP A 189 -13.03 14.13 28.98
C ASP A 189 -13.42 12.63 28.99
N PRO A 190 -14.42 12.20 29.79
CA PRO A 190 -14.82 10.79 29.89
C PRO A 190 -15.55 10.25 28.66
N THR A 191 -15.96 11.12 27.72
CA THR A 191 -16.57 10.73 26.45
C THR A 191 -15.50 10.29 25.45
N GLU A 192 -14.33 10.92 25.41
CA GLU A 192 -13.19 10.58 24.55
C GLU A 192 -12.19 9.62 25.22
N ASN A 193 -11.80 9.90 26.47
CA ASN A 193 -10.86 9.07 27.21
C ASN A 193 -11.51 7.77 27.70
N ARG A 194 -11.27 6.73 26.92
CA ARG A 194 -11.70 5.35 27.17
C ARG A 194 -10.51 4.44 27.53
N GLY A 195 -9.42 5.02 28.07
CA GLY A 195 -8.15 4.30 28.32
C GLY A 195 -7.53 3.74 27.04
N HIS A 196 -7.80 4.37 25.91
CA HIS A 196 -7.43 3.86 24.59
C HIS A 196 -5.92 4.04 24.33
N LYS A 197 -5.42 3.36 23.29
CA LYS A 197 -4.02 3.45 22.86
C LYS A 197 -3.93 4.03 21.46
N SER A 198 -2.98 4.93 21.25
CA SER A 198 -2.57 5.40 19.93
C SER A 198 -1.11 4.99 19.66
N THR A 199 -0.77 4.84 18.38
CA THR A 199 0.60 4.62 17.89
C THR A 199 1.02 5.85 17.12
N ILE A 200 2.24 6.34 17.34
CA ILE A 200 2.73 7.59 16.77
C ILE A 200 4.06 7.31 16.08
N GLN A 201 4.22 7.72 14.83
CA GLN A 201 5.42 7.45 14.02
C GLN A 201 5.91 8.75 13.37
N LEU A 202 7.06 9.27 13.80
CA LEU A 202 7.59 10.58 13.41
C LEU A 202 9.01 10.50 12.83
N ASN A 203 9.33 11.48 11.98
CA ASN A 203 10.64 11.69 11.38
C ASN A 203 11.20 13.06 11.84
N TRP A 204 12.51 13.15 12.05
CA TRP A 204 13.17 14.43 12.32
C TRP A 204 13.23 15.32 11.07
N VAL A 205 12.82 16.58 11.24
CA VAL A 205 12.76 17.63 10.23
C VAL A 205 13.68 18.78 10.65
N SER A 206 14.97 18.69 10.27
CA SER A 206 16.02 19.60 10.77
C SER A 206 15.79 21.07 10.49
N ASN A 207 15.23 21.42 9.33
CA ASN A 207 14.93 22.82 8.98
C ASN A 207 13.77 23.43 9.81
N LYS A 208 13.18 22.66 10.71
CA LYS A 208 12.18 23.08 11.71
C LYS A 208 12.57 22.68 13.15
N ASN A 209 13.75 22.09 13.35
CA ASN A 209 14.24 21.58 14.64
C ASN A 209 13.23 20.72 15.44
N ARG A 210 12.45 19.86 14.77
CA ARG A 210 11.37 19.09 15.40
C ARG A 210 11.05 17.76 14.71
N PHE A 211 10.30 16.91 15.40
CA PHE A 211 9.76 15.68 14.83
C PHE A 211 8.36 15.92 14.25
N GLU A 212 8.11 15.41 13.03
CA GLU A 212 6.82 15.49 12.35
C GLU A 212 6.40 14.11 11.81
N GLY A 213 5.10 13.81 11.80
CA GLY A 213 4.58 12.55 11.29
C GLY A 213 3.10 12.33 11.58
N THR A 214 2.73 11.08 11.85
CA THR A 214 1.33 10.65 11.96
C THR A 214 1.07 9.90 13.26
N TRP A 215 -0.06 10.22 13.91
CA TRP A 215 -0.65 9.44 14.99
C TRP A 215 -1.79 8.57 14.45
N TYR A 216 -1.99 7.40 15.04
CA TYR A 216 -2.97 6.39 14.63
C TYR A 216 -3.70 5.85 15.86
N ILE A 217 -5.03 5.80 15.85
CA ILE A 217 -5.83 5.14 16.89
C ILE A 217 -6.62 3.97 16.30
N GLN A 218 -6.60 2.84 17.00
CA GLN A 218 -7.42 1.69 16.66
C GLN A 218 -8.09 1.13 17.92
N THR A 219 -9.42 1.22 17.96
CA THR A 219 -10.28 0.57 18.95
C THR A 219 -11.35 -0.28 18.25
N LEU A 220 -12.18 -0.98 19.02
CA LEU A 220 -13.34 -1.71 18.49
C LEU A 220 -14.46 -0.79 17.98
N LYS A 221 -14.51 0.47 18.44
CA LYS A 221 -15.61 1.42 18.13
C LYS A 221 -15.19 2.60 17.24
N TYR A 222 -13.89 2.89 17.18
CA TYR A 222 -13.32 4.09 16.57
C TYR A 222 -11.95 3.79 15.96
N ARG A 223 -11.67 4.33 14.78
CA ARG A 223 -10.38 4.30 14.11
C ARG A 223 -10.15 5.65 13.46
N ASP A 224 -8.96 6.20 13.60
CA ASP A 224 -8.61 7.52 13.07
C ASP A 224 -7.09 7.65 12.93
N ASN A 225 -6.66 8.69 12.22
CA ASN A 225 -5.26 9.07 12.11
C ASN A 225 -5.14 10.56 11.75
N GLY A 226 -4.11 11.21 12.25
CA GLY A 226 -3.89 12.64 12.01
C GLY A 226 -2.42 13.02 12.10
N TYR A 227 -2.14 14.28 11.78
CA TYR A 227 -0.78 14.82 11.83
C TYR A 227 -0.34 15.08 13.26
N PHE A 228 0.95 14.91 13.53
CA PHE A 228 1.52 15.00 14.88
C PHE A 228 2.91 15.66 14.85
N GLN A 229 3.21 16.49 15.84
CA GLN A 229 4.45 17.25 15.98
C GLN A 229 4.98 17.14 17.41
N LEU A 230 6.31 17.03 17.55
CA LEU A 230 7.03 17.18 18.82
C LEU A 230 8.21 18.14 18.64
N GLU A 231 8.22 19.24 19.38
CA GLU A 231 9.24 20.29 19.36
C GLU A 231 9.84 20.46 20.78
N PHE A 232 11.17 20.50 20.91
CA PHE A 232 11.82 20.47 22.23
C PHE A 232 11.79 21.85 22.90
N ASP A 233 11.24 21.95 24.10
CA ASP A 233 11.19 23.21 24.85
C ASP A 233 12.50 23.43 25.62
N ALA A 234 13.50 23.97 24.92
CA ALA A 234 14.78 24.35 25.52
C ALA A 234 14.68 25.51 26.55
N THR A 235 13.51 26.16 26.68
CA THR A 235 13.28 27.18 27.71
C THR A 235 12.67 26.61 28.99
N SER A 236 12.13 25.39 28.92
CA SER A 236 11.70 24.63 30.10
C SER A 236 12.92 24.28 30.97
N VAL A 237 13.18 25.09 31.99
CA VAL A 237 14.06 24.69 33.09
C VAL A 237 13.43 23.43 33.69
N PRO A 238 14.13 22.28 33.73
CA PRO A 238 13.59 21.12 34.41
C PRO A 238 13.30 21.50 35.85
N LEU A 239 12.05 21.31 36.29
CA LEU A 239 11.70 21.37 37.71
C LEU A 239 12.29 20.14 38.40
N LEU A 240 13.62 20.18 38.53
CA LEU A 240 14.47 19.19 39.13
C LEU A 240 14.13 19.21 40.62
N ASN A 241 13.23 18.31 40.98
CA ASN A 241 12.45 18.40 42.20
C ASN A 241 13.36 18.20 43.43
N THR A 242 13.82 19.30 44.03
CA THR A 242 14.78 19.32 45.15
C THR A 242 14.21 18.83 46.49
N SER A 243 13.06 18.16 46.47
CA SER A 243 12.55 17.40 47.61
C SER A 243 13.23 16.03 47.67
N ASN A 244 14.36 15.94 48.39
CA ASN A 244 14.76 14.84 49.28
C ASN A 244 16.26 14.97 49.63
N GLU A 245 16.56 15.91 50.53
CA GLU A 245 17.49 15.64 51.65
C GLU A 245 16.66 15.19 52.86
#